data_AF-A0A2I2G4Y1-F1
#
_entry.id   AF-A0A2I2G4Y1-F1
#
_cell.length_a   1.000
_cell.length_b   1.000
_cell.length_c   1.000
_cell.angle_alpha   90.00
_cell.angle_beta   90.00
_cell.angle_gamma   90.00
#
_symmetry.space_group_name_H-M   'P 1'
#
loop_
_entity.id
_entity.type
_entity.pdbx_description
1 polymer ?
#
loop_
_entity_poly.entity_id
_entity_poly.type
_entity_poly.pdbx_seq_one_letter_code
_entity_poly.pdbx_strand_id
1 'polypeptide(L)'
;MSTTTPPDPSSALHLYSLPNEVFVQILTPFSMCALLRLATISHRFHALVLRILHYRLLTSASLREYKLILECFHPSSKLIEPHVFCQYLGTDGLSDRHEGAGSLYENVDPAQRLGRLTALYSRFRPERAVDERISGMGLVISDSDAQSAQDRLTVTRNVNLETFEEFSQLCVVVNIVKVMPGTHLLLSANDVVDGVARLFREWLKEQELNHCAAHDEEEDDELDSNAADADAKNKARSSPMLWVDQGQNVGLKVRVRKKRHLTAGFPLLIHRDEEVLTSYEVDIEELHVRTTRLLLTMEKSQKEQQNYSQAVIFTRGI
;
A
#
# COMPACT_ATOMS: atom_id res chain seq x y z
N MET A 1 -62.82 -5.33 -39.33
CA MET A 1 -61.55 -5.75 -39.92
C MET A 1 -60.46 -4.93 -39.27
N SER A 2 -59.91 -5.42 -38.16
CA SER A 2 -58.84 -4.75 -37.41
C SER A 2 -57.54 -5.39 -37.82
N THR A 3 -56.73 -4.66 -38.57
CA THR A 3 -55.41 -5.09 -39.04
C THR A 3 -54.44 -5.10 -37.87
N THR A 4 -54.19 -6.29 -37.32
CA THR A 4 -53.09 -6.54 -36.40
C THR A 4 -51.79 -6.48 -37.19
N THR A 5 -51.08 -5.35 -37.11
CA THR A 5 -49.69 -5.25 -37.58
C THR A 5 -48.81 -6.23 -36.80
N PRO A 6 -47.98 -7.04 -37.47
CA PRO A 6 -47.03 -7.91 -36.78
C PRO A 6 -45.98 -7.05 -36.06
N PRO A 7 -45.52 -7.42 -34.85
CA PRO A 7 -44.43 -6.70 -34.20
C PRO A 7 -43.14 -6.90 -35.00
N ASP A 8 -42.46 -5.79 -35.31
CA ASP A 8 -41.16 -5.81 -35.98
C ASP A 8 -40.16 -6.70 -35.21
N PRO A 9 -39.51 -7.68 -35.85
CA PRO A 9 -38.58 -8.61 -35.18
C PRO A 9 -37.26 -7.95 -34.76
N SER A 10 -37.00 -6.69 -35.14
CA SER A 10 -35.77 -5.96 -34.85
C SER A 10 -35.75 -5.25 -33.49
N SER A 11 -36.88 -5.15 -32.79
CA SER A 11 -36.98 -4.52 -31.47
C SER A 11 -36.77 -5.50 -30.29
N ALA A 12 -36.49 -6.77 -30.57
CA ALA A 12 -36.31 -7.83 -29.57
C ALA A 12 -34.86 -8.04 -29.09
N LEU A 13 -33.86 -7.43 -29.76
CA LEU A 13 -32.43 -7.66 -29.48
C LEU A 13 -31.77 -6.38 -28.96
N HIS A 14 -32.15 -5.96 -27.75
CA HIS A 14 -31.49 -4.85 -27.05
C HIS A 14 -30.64 -5.38 -25.90
N LEU A 15 -29.44 -4.83 -25.71
CA LEU A 15 -28.54 -5.20 -24.61
C LEU A 15 -29.23 -5.16 -23.23
N TYR A 16 -30.22 -4.27 -23.07
CA TYR A 16 -31.01 -4.14 -21.84
C TYR A 16 -32.00 -5.28 -21.59
N SER A 17 -32.31 -6.13 -22.56
CA SER A 17 -33.13 -7.33 -22.34
C SER A 17 -32.35 -8.52 -21.77
N LEU A 18 -31.01 -8.45 -21.77
CA LEU A 18 -30.17 -9.50 -21.19
C LEU A 18 -30.31 -9.54 -19.66
N PRO A 19 -30.21 -10.72 -19.02
CA PRO A 19 -30.03 -10.85 -17.57
C PRO A 19 -28.75 -10.16 -17.08
N ASN A 20 -28.71 -9.80 -15.79
CA ASN A 20 -27.56 -9.11 -15.20
C ASN A 20 -26.30 -9.98 -15.25
N GLU A 21 -26.44 -11.29 -15.13
CA GLU A 21 -25.36 -12.27 -15.13
C GLU A 21 -24.62 -12.28 -16.46
N VAL A 22 -25.38 -12.33 -17.56
CA VAL A 22 -24.83 -12.26 -18.92
C VAL A 22 -24.15 -10.92 -19.14
N PHE A 23 -24.76 -9.84 -18.64
CA PHE A 23 -24.20 -8.52 -18.80
C PHE A 23 -22.89 -8.36 -18.01
N VAL A 24 -22.81 -8.90 -16.79
CA VAL A 24 -21.57 -8.94 -16.01
C VAL A 24 -20.50 -9.72 -16.76
N GLN A 25 -20.81 -10.90 -17.30
CA GLN A 25 -19.86 -11.70 -18.08
C GLN A 25 -19.30 -10.95 -19.29
N ILE A 26 -20.15 -10.20 -20.00
CA ILE A 26 -19.72 -9.35 -21.12
C ILE A 26 -18.77 -8.25 -20.63
N LEU A 27 -19.03 -7.66 -19.47
CA LEU A 27 -18.26 -6.54 -18.92
C LEU A 27 -16.97 -6.97 -18.18
N THR A 28 -16.91 -8.16 -17.58
CA THR A 28 -15.76 -8.66 -16.82
C THR A 28 -14.40 -8.53 -17.52
N PRO A 29 -14.23 -8.82 -18.83
CA PRO A 29 -12.92 -8.74 -19.49
C PRO A 29 -12.44 -7.31 -19.75
N PHE A 30 -13.29 -6.29 -19.58
CA PHE A 30 -12.90 -4.90 -19.81
C PHE A 30 -11.97 -4.38 -18.70
N SER A 31 -11.01 -3.53 -19.09
CA SER A 31 -10.13 -2.87 -18.12
C SER A 31 -10.91 -1.94 -17.19
N MET A 32 -10.34 -1.62 -16.02
CA MET A 32 -10.93 -0.68 -15.08
C MET A 32 -11.26 0.65 -15.77
N CYS A 33 -10.33 1.19 -16.56
CA CYS A 33 -10.55 2.44 -17.30
C CYS A 33 -11.71 2.35 -18.31
N ALA A 34 -11.86 1.21 -19.00
CA ALA A 34 -12.97 1.02 -19.94
C ALA A 34 -14.31 0.90 -19.19
N LEU A 35 -14.35 0.14 -18.10
CA LEU A 35 -15.52 -0.01 -17.24
C LEU A 35 -15.99 1.33 -16.67
N LEU A 36 -15.07 2.16 -16.18
CA LEU A 36 -15.38 3.49 -15.65
C LEU A 36 -16.05 4.40 -16.68
N ARG A 37 -15.66 4.31 -17.96
CA ARG A 37 -16.33 5.05 -19.05
C ARG A 37 -17.73 4.52 -19.33
N LEU A 38 -17.96 3.21 -19.16
CA LEU A 38 -19.28 2.62 -19.35
C LEU A 38 -20.23 2.95 -18.19
N ALA A 39 -19.69 3.15 -16.98
CA ALA A 39 -20.49 3.48 -15.80
C ALA A 39 -21.33 4.76 -15.96
N THR A 40 -20.90 5.71 -16.80
CA THR A 40 -21.61 6.97 -17.03
C THR A 40 -22.79 6.87 -18.01
N ILE A 41 -22.96 5.72 -18.68
CA ILE A 41 -23.98 5.55 -19.73
C ILE A 41 -25.38 5.41 -19.15
N SER A 42 -25.55 4.58 -18.11
CA SER A 42 -26.85 4.37 -17.47
C SER A 42 -26.71 3.87 -16.03
N HIS A 43 -27.78 4.01 -15.24
CA HIS A 43 -27.82 3.47 -13.87
C HIS A 43 -27.53 1.97 -13.79
N ARG A 44 -27.96 1.20 -14.79
CA ARG A 44 -27.69 -0.24 -14.84
C ARG A 44 -26.21 -0.52 -15.08
N PHE A 45 -25.57 0.19 -16.03
CA PHE A 45 -24.13 0.09 -16.21
C PHE A 45 -23.38 0.51 -14.95
N HIS A 46 -23.76 1.62 -14.32
CA HIS A 46 -23.16 2.09 -13.08
C HIS A 46 -23.18 1.02 -11.98
N ALA A 47 -24.33 0.41 -11.73
CA ALA A 47 -24.48 -0.62 -10.70
C ALA A 47 -23.64 -1.87 -11.00
N LEU A 48 -23.67 -2.36 -12.25
CA LEU A 48 -22.91 -3.55 -12.65
C LEU A 48 -21.40 -3.28 -12.63
N VAL A 49 -20.95 -2.13 -13.14
CA VAL A 49 -19.55 -1.72 -13.10
C VAL A 49 -19.08 -1.59 -11.66
N LEU A 50 -19.84 -0.94 -10.79
CA LEU A 50 -19.51 -0.81 -9.37
C LEU A 50 -19.29 -2.20 -8.73
N ARG A 51 -20.19 -3.15 -9.00
CA ARG A 51 -20.09 -4.52 -8.51
C ARG A 51 -18.85 -5.23 -9.04
N ILE A 52 -18.57 -5.12 -10.35
CA ILE A 52 -17.37 -5.71 -10.96
C ILE A 52 -16.11 -5.12 -10.31
N LEU A 53 -16.01 -3.80 -10.20
CA LEU A 53 -14.84 -3.14 -9.62
C LEU A 53 -14.63 -3.50 -8.15
N HIS A 54 -15.70 -3.60 -7.37
CA HIS A 54 -15.64 -4.04 -5.98
C HIS A 54 -14.95 -5.42 -5.85
N TYR A 55 -15.42 -6.43 -6.58
CA TYR A 55 -14.84 -7.78 -6.49
C TYR A 55 -13.44 -7.86 -7.11
N ARG A 56 -13.16 -7.05 -8.13
CA ARG A 56 -11.82 -6.96 -8.71
C ARG A 56 -10.82 -6.38 -7.72
N LEU A 57 -11.18 -5.31 -7.02
CA LEU A 57 -10.35 -4.73 -5.95
C LEU A 57 -10.16 -5.74 -4.82
N LEU A 58 -11.23 -6.41 -4.37
CA LEU A 58 -11.16 -7.40 -3.30
C LEU A 58 -10.19 -8.54 -3.62
N THR A 59 -10.26 -9.06 -4.85
CA THR A 59 -9.40 -10.17 -5.30
C THR A 59 -7.96 -9.71 -5.52
N SER A 60 -7.78 -8.53 -6.13
CA SER A 60 -6.46 -8.03 -6.53
C SER A 60 -5.67 -7.42 -5.39
N ALA A 61 -6.32 -6.91 -4.34
CA ALA A 61 -5.66 -6.29 -3.19
C ALA A 61 -4.65 -7.21 -2.50
N SER A 62 -4.99 -8.51 -2.40
CA SER A 62 -4.11 -9.52 -1.79
C SER A 62 -2.94 -9.97 -2.67
N LEU A 63 -2.89 -9.54 -3.94
CA LEU A 63 -1.82 -9.84 -4.89
C LEU A 63 -1.44 -11.33 -4.96
N ARG A 64 -2.39 -12.28 -4.99
CA ARG A 64 -2.08 -13.72 -4.86
C ARG A 64 -1.00 -14.28 -5.80
N GLU A 65 -0.93 -13.76 -7.03
CA GLU A 65 0.04 -14.20 -8.05
C GLU A 65 1.28 -13.28 -8.15
N TYR A 66 1.27 -12.17 -7.42
CA TYR A 66 2.27 -11.13 -7.47
C TYR A 66 2.86 -10.92 -6.08
N LYS A 67 3.95 -10.19 -5.98
CA LYS A 67 4.46 -9.67 -4.72
C LYS A 67 4.63 -8.18 -4.84
N LEU A 68 4.53 -7.49 -3.71
CA LEU A 68 4.88 -6.08 -3.63
C LEU A 68 6.30 -5.99 -3.08
N ILE A 69 7.11 -5.16 -3.72
CA ILE A 69 8.46 -4.84 -3.29
C ILE A 69 8.53 -3.34 -2.97
N LEU A 70 9.21 -3.01 -1.89
CA LEU A 70 9.54 -1.65 -1.48
C LEU A 70 11.06 -1.47 -1.53
N GLU A 71 11.51 -0.41 -2.19
CA GLU A 71 12.84 0.15 -2.04
C GLU A 71 12.68 1.52 -1.40
N CYS A 72 13.32 1.71 -0.25
CA CYS A 72 13.33 2.98 0.45
C CYS A 72 14.77 3.28 0.81
N PHE A 73 15.36 4.33 0.24
CA PHE A 73 16.79 4.64 0.41
C PHE A 73 17.08 6.14 0.36
N HIS A 74 18.17 6.56 0.99
CA HIS A 74 18.72 7.88 0.74
C HIS A 74 19.28 7.93 -0.70
N PRO A 75 19.14 9.04 -1.46
CA PRO A 75 19.64 9.13 -2.84
C PRO A 75 21.07 8.60 -3.05
N SER A 76 21.96 8.84 -2.08
CA SER A 76 23.35 8.37 -2.09
C SER A 76 23.54 6.86 -1.93
N SER A 77 22.53 6.14 -1.45
CA SER A 77 22.58 4.71 -1.11
C SER A 77 21.87 3.79 -2.12
N LYS A 78 21.41 4.33 -3.26
CA LYS A 78 20.62 3.61 -4.28
C LYS A 78 21.21 2.27 -4.73
N LEU A 79 22.53 2.13 -4.76
CA LEU A 79 23.22 0.93 -5.27
C LEU A 79 23.49 -0.14 -4.20
N ILE A 80 23.32 0.21 -2.92
CA ILE A 80 23.73 -0.63 -1.78
C ILE A 80 22.49 -1.17 -1.07
N GLU A 81 21.41 -0.40 -1.06
CA GLU A 81 20.24 -0.72 -0.28
C GLU A 81 19.39 -1.82 -0.94
N PRO A 82 19.15 -2.97 -0.28
CA PRO A 82 18.32 -4.03 -0.83
C PRO A 82 16.84 -3.64 -0.83
N HIS A 83 16.11 -4.28 -1.73
CA HIS A 83 14.66 -4.22 -1.75
C HIS A 83 14.07 -5.15 -0.70
N VAL A 84 12.88 -4.82 -0.20
CA VAL A 84 12.15 -5.64 0.78
C VAL A 84 10.81 -6.09 0.22
N PHE A 85 10.40 -7.31 0.53
CA PHE A 85 9.07 -7.78 0.18
C PHE A 85 8.05 -7.27 1.19
N CYS A 86 6.82 -7.01 0.73
CA CYS A 86 5.75 -6.57 1.60
C CYS A 86 4.65 -7.63 1.72
N GLN A 87 4.29 -7.98 2.96
CA GLN A 87 3.20 -8.89 3.27
C GLN A 87 1.87 -8.11 3.31
N TYR A 88 0.84 -8.60 2.62
CA TYR A 88 -0.49 -7.99 2.67
C TYR A 88 -1.15 -8.17 4.03
N LEU A 89 -1.61 -7.07 4.64
CA LEU A 89 -2.29 -7.07 5.94
C LEU A 89 -3.81 -7.00 5.78
N GLY A 90 -4.30 -6.29 4.77
CA GLY A 90 -5.74 -6.06 4.59
C GLY A 90 -6.04 -4.81 3.79
N THR A 91 -7.31 -4.62 3.46
CA THR A 91 -7.85 -3.39 2.84
C THR A 91 -9.05 -2.98 3.66
N ASP A 92 -8.92 -1.90 4.42
CA ASP A 92 -9.94 -1.50 5.38
C ASP A 92 -11.20 -1.03 4.66
N GLY A 93 -12.36 -1.46 5.16
CA GLY A 93 -13.66 -1.15 4.56
C GLY A 93 -14.01 -1.95 3.30
N LEU A 94 -13.11 -2.80 2.79
CA LEU A 94 -13.39 -3.67 1.65
C LEU A 94 -13.65 -5.11 2.13
N SER A 95 -14.90 -5.54 2.06
CA SER A 95 -15.35 -6.88 2.45
C SER A 95 -15.92 -7.64 1.25
N ASP A 96 -16.28 -8.91 1.46
CA ASP A 96 -17.02 -9.74 0.50
C ASP A 96 -18.49 -9.30 0.32
N ARG A 97 -19.01 -8.50 1.26
CA ARG A 97 -20.38 -7.99 1.27
C ARG A 97 -20.50 -6.74 0.41
N HIS A 98 -21.12 -6.92 -0.76
CA HIS A 98 -21.42 -5.81 -1.67
C HIS A 98 -22.59 -4.93 -1.18
N GLU A 99 -23.60 -5.48 -0.51
CA GLU A 99 -24.82 -4.76 -0.11
C GLU A 99 -25.21 -5.08 1.34
N GLY A 100 -25.98 -4.18 1.96
CA GLY A 100 -26.49 -4.34 3.33
C GLY A 100 -25.57 -3.78 4.41
N ALA A 101 -25.89 -4.10 5.66
CA ALA A 101 -25.12 -3.65 6.83
C ALA A 101 -23.68 -4.19 6.79
N GLY A 102 -22.70 -3.29 7.00
CA GLY A 102 -21.28 -3.59 6.91
C GLY A 102 -20.71 -3.58 5.48
N SER A 103 -21.50 -3.18 4.48
CA SER A 103 -20.98 -2.90 3.13
C SER A 103 -20.30 -1.52 3.09
N LEU A 104 -19.29 -1.38 2.25
CA LEU A 104 -18.67 -0.09 1.91
C LEU A 104 -19.68 0.97 1.44
N TYR A 105 -20.84 0.55 0.94
CA TYR A 105 -21.87 1.42 0.38
C TYR A 105 -23.06 1.64 1.31
N GLU A 106 -22.99 1.17 2.56
CA GLU A 106 -24.03 1.38 3.55
C GLU A 106 -24.27 2.89 3.77
N ASN A 107 -25.52 3.32 3.67
CA ASN A 107 -25.92 4.73 3.80
C ASN A 107 -25.23 5.70 2.81
N VAL A 108 -24.68 5.20 1.70
CA VAL A 108 -24.05 6.02 0.66
C VAL A 108 -24.98 6.21 -0.54
N ASP A 109 -25.14 7.47 -0.92
CA ASP A 109 -25.85 7.86 -2.15
C ASP A 109 -25.27 7.14 -3.38
N PRO A 110 -26.12 6.58 -4.28
CA PRO A 110 -25.65 5.84 -5.45
C PRO A 110 -24.60 6.56 -6.31
N ALA A 111 -24.65 7.89 -6.43
CA ALA A 111 -23.68 8.65 -7.21
C ALA A 111 -22.29 8.69 -6.56
N GLN A 112 -22.21 8.59 -5.23
CA GLN A 112 -20.96 8.67 -4.47
C GLN A 112 -20.29 7.30 -4.25
N ARG A 113 -21.00 6.19 -4.48
CA ARG A 113 -20.48 4.83 -4.23
C ARG A 113 -19.20 4.51 -4.99
N LEU A 114 -19.08 4.98 -6.24
CA LEU A 114 -17.86 4.79 -7.03
C LEU A 114 -16.67 5.57 -6.43
N GLY A 115 -16.93 6.77 -5.91
CA GLY A 115 -15.92 7.58 -5.21
C GLY A 115 -15.37 6.87 -3.97
N ARG A 116 -16.21 6.12 -3.23
CA ARG A 116 -15.77 5.34 -2.05
C ARG A 116 -14.69 4.31 -2.38
N LEU A 117 -14.77 3.67 -3.55
CA LEU A 117 -13.74 2.73 -4.00
C LEU A 117 -12.37 3.39 -4.18
N THR A 118 -12.34 4.68 -4.54
CA THR A 118 -11.08 5.40 -4.77
C THR A 118 -10.38 5.85 -3.49
N ALA A 119 -11.08 5.80 -2.35
CA ALA A 119 -10.56 6.18 -1.03
C ALA A 119 -9.94 5.00 -0.26
N LEU A 120 -10.01 3.79 -0.80
CA LEU A 120 -9.50 2.58 -0.15
C LEU A 120 -7.98 2.49 -0.28
N TYR A 121 -7.33 2.08 0.81
CA TYR A 121 -5.93 1.73 0.86
C TYR A 121 -5.75 0.27 1.27
N SER A 122 -4.88 -0.41 0.56
CA SER A 122 -4.36 -1.71 0.92
C SER A 122 -3.11 -1.53 1.75
N ARG A 123 -3.07 -2.20 2.90
CA ARG A 123 -1.98 -2.12 3.87
C ARG A 123 -1.04 -3.30 3.69
N PHE A 124 0.25 -3.01 3.72
CA PHE A 124 1.30 -4.01 3.61
C PHE A 124 2.35 -3.78 4.68
N ARG A 125 2.92 -4.86 5.22
CA ARG A 125 4.06 -4.81 6.13
C ARG A 125 5.34 -5.12 5.36
N PRO A 126 6.31 -4.20 5.28
CA PRO A 126 7.64 -4.52 4.77
C PRO A 126 8.35 -5.50 5.71
N GLU A 127 8.86 -6.60 5.18
CA GLU A 127 9.60 -7.60 5.95
C GLU A 127 11.03 -7.73 5.40
N ARG A 128 12.04 -7.68 6.29
CA ARG A 128 13.39 -8.10 5.93
C ARG A 128 13.40 -9.60 5.60
N ALA A 129 14.04 -9.97 4.49
CA ALA A 129 14.14 -11.37 4.09
C ALA A 129 14.85 -12.18 5.19
N VAL A 130 14.26 -13.34 5.54
CA VAL A 130 14.77 -14.25 6.58
C VAL A 130 16.20 -14.72 6.29
N ASP A 131 16.66 -14.71 5.04
CA ASP A 131 18.01 -15.13 4.66
C ASP A 131 19.13 -14.22 5.19
N GLU A 132 18.84 -12.97 5.57
CA GLU A 132 19.81 -12.13 6.30
C GLU A 132 20.04 -12.61 7.74
N ARG A 133 19.19 -13.51 8.26
CA ARG A 133 19.35 -14.08 9.62
C ARG A 133 20.48 -15.11 9.73
N ILE A 134 20.96 -15.67 8.62
CA ILE A 134 21.97 -16.75 8.66
C ILE A 134 23.38 -16.20 8.86
N SER A 135 23.61 -14.89 8.66
CA SER A 135 24.95 -14.29 8.77
C SER A 135 25.25 -13.59 10.09
N GLY A 136 24.41 -13.72 11.13
CA GLY A 136 24.63 -13.04 12.41
C GLY A 136 23.95 -13.70 13.60
N MET A 137 24.60 -14.73 14.16
CA MET A 137 24.45 -15.26 15.51
C MET A 137 23.02 -15.67 15.94
N GLY A 138 22.75 -16.98 15.84
CA GLY A 138 21.53 -17.59 16.33
C GLY A 138 21.35 -17.43 17.84
N LEU A 139 20.21 -16.87 18.23
CA LEU A 139 19.68 -16.94 19.59
C LEU A 139 18.25 -17.50 19.52
N VAL A 140 18.03 -18.56 20.27
CA VAL A 140 16.72 -19.18 20.52
C VAL A 140 15.81 -18.13 21.18
N ILE A 141 14.68 -17.83 20.56
CA ILE A 141 13.69 -16.86 21.08
C ILE A 141 12.75 -17.63 22.02
N SER A 142 12.67 -17.20 23.28
CA SER A 142 11.66 -17.63 24.25
C SER A 142 10.38 -16.81 24.09
N ASP A 143 9.23 -17.37 24.45
CA ASP A 143 7.87 -16.84 24.21
C ASP A 143 7.57 -15.44 24.80
N SER A 144 8.44 -14.90 25.66
CA SER A 144 8.29 -13.56 26.26
C SER A 144 8.79 -12.41 25.36
N ASP A 145 9.38 -12.71 24.20
CA ASP A 145 10.06 -11.75 23.31
C ASP A 145 9.27 -11.41 22.02
N ALA A 146 7.96 -11.66 21.98
CA ALA A 146 7.16 -11.43 20.77
C ALA A 146 7.16 -9.96 20.28
N GLN A 147 7.14 -8.98 21.21
CA GLN A 147 7.27 -7.55 20.85
C GLN A 147 8.69 -7.20 20.33
N SER A 148 9.74 -7.76 20.94
CA SER A 148 11.13 -7.49 20.54
C SER A 148 11.50 -8.18 19.21
N ALA A 149 10.86 -9.32 18.90
CA ALA A 149 10.95 -9.97 17.60
C ALA A 149 10.29 -9.14 16.50
N GLN A 150 9.16 -8.49 16.78
CA GLN A 150 8.45 -7.65 15.81
C GLN A 150 9.26 -6.39 15.44
N ASP A 151 9.90 -5.74 16.42
CA ASP A 151 10.74 -4.56 16.19
C ASP A 151 12.02 -4.88 15.38
N ARG A 152 12.52 -6.13 15.48
CA ARG A 152 13.68 -6.61 14.71
C ARG A 152 13.40 -6.85 13.23
N LEU A 153 12.14 -7.05 12.84
CA LEU A 153 11.75 -7.32 11.46
C LEU A 153 11.38 -6.06 10.68
N THR A 154 11.13 -4.96 11.38
CA THR A 154 10.81 -3.66 10.80
C THR A 154 12.01 -3.11 10.00
N VAL A 155 11.71 -2.44 8.90
CA VAL A 155 12.74 -1.86 8.03
C VAL A 155 13.15 -0.51 8.59
N THR A 156 14.33 -0.46 9.21
CA THR A 156 14.90 0.76 9.80
C THR A 156 15.77 1.52 8.82
N ARG A 157 15.64 2.85 8.82
CA ARG A 157 16.43 3.79 8.02
C ARG A 157 17.07 4.84 8.90
N ASN A 158 18.39 5.00 8.77
CA ASN A 158 19.11 6.04 9.47
C ASN A 158 19.05 7.34 8.65
N VAL A 159 18.59 8.40 9.30
CA VAL A 159 18.46 9.74 8.73
C VAL A 159 19.35 10.66 9.54
N ASN A 160 20.45 11.09 8.93
CA ASN A 160 21.38 12.03 9.54
C ASN A 160 21.11 13.41 8.96
N LEU A 161 20.96 14.40 9.82
CA LEU A 161 20.78 15.79 9.44
C LEU A 161 21.90 16.64 10.03
N GLU A 162 22.62 17.34 9.16
CA GLU A 162 23.62 18.36 9.55
C GLU A 162 22.93 19.60 10.13
N THR A 163 23.64 20.46 10.86
CA THR A 163 23.03 21.56 11.64
C THR A 163 22.17 22.50 10.79
N PHE A 164 22.61 22.76 9.55
CA PHE A 164 21.94 23.65 8.61
C PHE A 164 20.89 22.95 7.73
N GLU A 165 20.78 21.61 7.79
CA GLU A 165 19.79 20.88 7.01
C GLU A 165 18.43 20.89 7.71
N GLU A 166 17.41 21.34 6.98
CA GLU A 166 16.03 21.35 7.46
C GLU A 166 15.28 20.06 7.13
N PHE A 167 15.74 19.30 6.14
CA PHE A 167 15.12 18.03 5.75
C PHE A 167 16.11 17.06 5.14
N SER A 168 15.77 15.77 5.19
CA SER A 168 16.43 14.71 4.41
C SER A 168 15.45 14.13 3.40
N GLN A 169 15.98 13.43 2.39
CA GLN A 169 15.18 12.83 1.32
C GLN A 169 15.28 11.30 1.38
N LEU A 170 14.12 10.66 1.23
CA LEU A 170 14.03 9.22 0.99
C LEU A 170 13.41 9.00 -0.38
N CYS A 171 14.17 8.36 -1.26
CA CYS A 171 13.63 7.79 -2.49
C CYS A 171 12.78 6.58 -2.12
N VAL A 172 11.55 6.53 -2.60
CA VAL A 172 10.60 5.45 -2.36
C VAL A 172 10.14 4.91 -3.70
N VAL A 173 10.49 3.66 -3.98
CA VAL A 173 10.09 2.93 -5.18
C VAL A 173 9.28 1.73 -4.73
N VAL A 174 8.08 1.58 -5.28
CA VAL A 174 7.20 0.44 -5.00
C VAL A 174 6.86 -0.25 -6.30
N ASN A 175 7.13 -1.55 -6.36
CA ASN A 175 6.98 -2.34 -7.57
C ASN A 175 6.07 -3.54 -7.31
N ILE A 176 5.13 -3.78 -8.24
CA ILE A 176 4.44 -5.07 -8.32
C ILE A 176 5.32 -5.99 -9.16
N VAL A 177 5.71 -7.12 -8.58
CA VAL A 177 6.54 -8.10 -9.25
C VAL A 177 5.83 -9.43 -9.38
N LYS A 178 6.08 -10.13 -10.48
CA LYS A 178 5.70 -11.54 -10.59
C LYS A 178 6.93 -12.37 -10.29
N VAL A 179 6.82 -13.27 -9.32
CA VAL A 179 7.95 -14.13 -8.93
C VAL A 179 7.73 -15.51 -9.53
N MET A 180 8.78 -16.12 -10.06
CA MET A 180 8.70 -17.49 -10.55
C MET A 180 8.46 -18.46 -9.36
N PRO A 181 7.46 -19.35 -9.44
CA PRO A 181 7.13 -20.26 -8.35
C PRO A 181 8.35 -21.05 -7.87
N GLY A 182 8.60 -21.05 -6.56
CA GLY A 182 9.73 -21.76 -5.95
C GLY A 182 11.10 -21.07 -6.07
N THR A 183 11.16 -19.84 -6.60
CA THR A 183 12.42 -19.07 -6.69
C THR A 183 12.22 -17.62 -6.23
N HIS A 184 13.31 -16.85 -6.12
CA HIS A 184 13.28 -15.40 -5.94
C HIS A 184 13.44 -14.63 -7.26
N LEU A 185 13.39 -15.32 -8.41
CA LEU A 185 13.57 -14.70 -9.71
C LEU A 185 12.33 -13.90 -10.12
N LEU A 186 12.54 -12.64 -10.48
CA LEU A 186 11.48 -11.72 -10.93
C LEU A 186 11.22 -11.94 -12.43
N LEU A 187 10.00 -12.34 -12.78
CA LEU A 187 9.53 -12.51 -14.16
C LEU A 187 9.07 -11.19 -14.77
N SER A 188 8.53 -10.29 -13.95
CA SER A 188 8.16 -8.93 -14.36
C SER A 188 8.23 -8.01 -13.16
N ALA A 189 8.50 -6.73 -13.42
CA ALA A 189 8.45 -5.66 -12.43
C ALA A 189 7.75 -4.45 -13.04
N ASN A 190 6.74 -3.94 -12.34
CA ASN A 190 5.93 -2.82 -12.79
C ASN A 190 5.80 -1.80 -11.66
N ASP A 191 6.22 -0.58 -11.95
CA ASP A 191 6.24 0.49 -10.96
C ASP A 191 4.83 0.94 -10.58
N VAL A 192 4.54 0.89 -9.28
CA VAL A 192 3.37 1.49 -8.66
C VAL A 192 3.63 2.98 -8.43
N VAL A 193 4.78 3.28 -7.82
CA VAL A 193 5.31 4.64 -7.60
C VAL A 193 6.83 4.62 -7.66
N ASP A 194 7.40 5.69 -8.20
CA ASP A 194 8.79 6.08 -8.02
C ASP A 194 8.74 7.56 -7.62
N GLY A 195 9.10 7.84 -6.36
CA GLY A 195 8.91 9.16 -5.78
C GLY A 195 9.89 9.45 -4.64
N VAL A 196 9.73 10.62 -4.05
CA VAL A 196 10.61 11.09 -2.97
C VAL A 196 9.77 11.62 -1.83
N ALA A 197 9.98 11.06 -0.64
CA ALA A 197 9.46 11.58 0.61
C ALA A 197 10.49 12.50 1.27
N ARG A 198 10.06 13.69 1.71
CA ARG A 198 10.89 14.62 2.48
C ARG A 198 10.62 14.47 3.96
N LEU A 199 11.67 14.27 4.73
CA LEU A 199 11.64 14.17 6.19
C LEU A 199 12.14 15.47 6.78
N PHE A 200 11.23 16.35 7.17
CA PHE A 200 11.57 17.63 7.79
C PHE A 200 11.98 17.42 9.25
N ARG A 201 12.98 18.18 9.70
CA ARG A 201 13.52 18.13 11.06
C ARG A 201 12.43 18.37 12.10
N GLU A 202 11.55 19.34 11.87
CA GLU A 202 10.44 19.66 12.77
C GLU A 202 9.48 18.48 12.88
N TRP A 203 9.08 17.93 11.75
CA TRP A 203 8.21 16.75 11.68
C TRP A 203 8.82 15.54 12.39
N LEU A 204 10.12 15.27 12.21
CA LEU A 204 10.83 14.17 12.90
C LEU A 204 10.84 14.36 14.43
N LYS A 205 11.03 15.59 14.92
CA LYS A 205 10.95 15.90 16.36
C LYS A 205 9.54 15.70 16.91
N GLU A 206 8.53 16.14 16.17
CA GLU A 206 7.11 15.94 16.55
C GLU A 206 6.76 14.46 16.62
N GLN A 207 7.23 13.66 15.65
CA GLN A 207 7.01 12.20 15.65
C GLN A 207 7.67 11.51 16.85
N GLU A 208 8.90 11.90 17.19
CA GLU A 208 9.59 11.40 18.38
C GLU A 208 8.79 11.70 19.66
N LEU A 209 8.36 12.95 19.84
CA LEU A 209 7.61 13.39 21.02
C LEU A 209 6.27 12.67 21.16
N ASN A 210 5.53 12.53 20.07
CA ASN A 210 4.24 11.82 20.06
C ASN A 210 4.41 10.35 20.44
N HIS A 211 5.53 9.73 20.06
CA HIS A 211 5.81 8.35 20.41
C HIS A 211 6.18 8.18 21.89
N CYS A 212 6.97 9.11 22.46
CA CYS A 212 7.28 9.10 23.89
C CYS A 212 6.03 9.29 24.76
N ALA A 213 5.15 10.24 24.40
CA ALA A 213 3.92 10.49 25.15
C ALA A 213 2.97 9.28 25.17
N ALA A 214 2.94 8.49 24.09
CA ALA A 214 2.11 7.27 24.03
C ALA A 214 2.64 6.13 24.93
N HIS A 215 3.95 6.10 25.23
CA HIS A 215 4.54 5.08 26.08
C HIS A 215 4.35 5.39 27.58
N ASP A 216 4.29 6.66 27.96
CA ASP A 216 4.07 7.07 29.36
C ASP A 216 2.61 6.84 29.82
N GLU A 217 1.64 6.80 28.88
CA GLU A 217 0.22 6.54 29.19
C GLU A 217 -0.15 5.05 29.30
N GLU A 218 0.70 4.13 28.84
CA GLU A 218 0.44 2.67 28.94
C GLU A 218 0.79 2.07 30.31
N GLU A 219 1.52 2.80 31.17
CA GLU A 219 1.85 2.36 32.53
C GLU A 219 0.80 2.73 33.60
N ASP A 220 -0.15 3.63 33.32
CA ASP A 220 -1.08 4.19 34.33
C ASP A 220 -2.59 3.89 34.11
N ASP A 221 -3.02 3.24 33.02
CA ASP A 221 -4.45 3.07 32.68
C ASP A 221 -5.07 1.75 33.20
N GLU A 222 -4.97 1.47 34.51
CA GLU A 222 -5.98 0.67 35.23
C GLU A 222 -6.97 1.63 35.92
N LEU A 223 -8.04 2.02 35.20
CA LEU A 223 -9.43 2.25 35.66
C LEU A 223 -10.14 3.38 34.87
N ASP A 224 -11.33 3.04 34.37
CA ASP A 224 -12.37 3.90 33.76
C ASP A 224 -12.18 4.40 32.31
N SER A 225 -12.66 3.61 31.34
CA SER A 225 -12.90 4.10 29.97
C SER A 225 -14.41 4.22 29.67
N ASN A 226 -14.90 5.45 29.65
CA ASN A 226 -16.17 5.81 29.01
C ASN A 226 -16.00 5.81 27.47
N ALA A 227 -16.96 5.21 26.75
CA ALA A 227 -16.90 4.96 25.30
C ALA A 227 -16.85 6.22 24.40
N ALA A 228 -17.11 7.41 24.94
CA ALA A 228 -17.10 8.66 24.18
C ALA A 228 -15.68 9.27 23.98
N ASP A 229 -14.70 8.90 24.83
CA ASP A 229 -13.32 9.41 24.75
C ASP A 229 -12.42 8.56 23.83
N ALA A 230 -12.89 7.38 23.41
CA ALA A 230 -12.14 6.48 22.53
C ALA A 230 -11.95 7.06 21.12
N ASP A 231 -12.90 7.85 20.62
CA ASP A 231 -12.85 8.42 19.25
C ASP A 231 -11.88 9.62 19.17
N ALA A 232 -11.74 10.37 20.27
CA ALA A 232 -10.72 11.41 20.42
C ALA A 232 -9.31 10.82 20.64
N LYS A 233 -9.19 9.78 21.49
CA LYS A 233 -7.94 9.03 21.70
C LYS A 233 -7.46 8.33 20.41
N ASN A 234 -8.35 7.79 19.57
CA ASN A 234 -7.97 7.16 18.30
C ASN A 234 -7.42 8.15 17.27
N LYS A 235 -7.91 9.38 17.26
CA LYS A 235 -7.42 10.43 16.35
C LYS A 235 -6.07 11.01 16.80
N ALA A 236 -5.78 10.98 18.10
CA ALA A 236 -4.48 11.33 18.67
C ALA A 236 -3.40 10.23 18.43
N ARG A 237 -3.81 8.96 18.33
CA ARG A 237 -2.91 7.80 18.13
C ARG A 237 -2.52 7.51 16.69
N SER A 238 -3.09 8.19 15.69
CA SER A 238 -2.69 7.97 14.30
C SER A 238 -1.37 8.69 14.02
N SER A 239 -0.25 7.97 14.07
CA SER A 239 1.03 8.46 13.57
C SER A 239 0.83 9.02 12.15
N PRO A 240 1.16 10.29 11.87
CA PRO A 240 0.93 10.89 10.57
C PRO A 240 1.61 10.11 9.45
N MET A 241 0.84 9.86 8.40
CA MET A 241 1.27 9.17 7.21
C MET A 241 2.28 10.02 6.43
N LEU A 242 3.41 9.43 6.06
CA LEU A 242 4.39 10.05 5.16
C LEU A 242 4.01 9.74 3.71
N TRP A 243 3.38 10.70 3.03
CA TRP A 243 2.97 10.56 1.64
C TRP A 243 4.12 10.75 0.66
N VAL A 244 4.23 9.84 -0.31
CA VAL A 244 5.29 9.84 -1.34
C VAL A 244 4.92 10.71 -2.53
N ASP A 245 3.63 10.77 -2.85
CA ASP A 245 3.10 11.50 -4.01
C ASP A 245 1.97 12.46 -3.61
N GLN A 246 1.78 13.52 -4.40
CA GLN A 246 0.73 14.54 -4.16
C GLN A 246 -0.68 13.95 -4.21
N GLY A 247 -0.87 12.89 -4.99
CA GLY A 247 -2.15 12.20 -5.12
C GLY A 247 -2.49 11.30 -3.94
N GLN A 248 -1.61 11.17 -2.94
CA GLN A 248 -1.76 10.22 -1.84
C GLN A 248 -2.10 8.84 -2.39
N ASN A 249 -1.30 8.33 -3.32
CA ASN A 249 -1.45 6.97 -3.82
C ASN A 249 -0.59 5.99 -3.01
N VAL A 250 0.54 6.46 -2.50
CA VAL A 250 1.44 5.68 -1.65
C VAL A 250 1.84 6.48 -0.41
N GLY A 251 1.69 5.87 0.75
CA GLY A 251 2.09 6.42 2.04
C GLY A 251 2.85 5.41 2.88
N LEU A 252 3.75 5.90 3.71
CA LEU A 252 4.50 5.12 4.69
C LEU A 252 4.03 5.50 6.10
N LYS A 253 3.59 4.50 6.87
CA LYS A 253 3.43 4.65 8.32
C LYS A 253 4.79 4.35 8.94
N VAL A 254 5.36 5.35 9.60
CA VAL A 254 6.70 5.26 10.17
C VAL A 254 6.70 5.59 11.65
N ARG A 255 7.64 4.99 12.37
CA ARG A 255 7.99 5.30 13.75
C ARG A 255 9.36 5.94 13.77
N VAL A 256 9.52 7.03 14.51
CA VAL A 256 10.76 7.81 14.55
C VAL A 256 11.37 7.71 15.93
N ARG A 257 12.65 7.34 16.00
CA ARG A 257 13.45 7.30 17.22
C ARG A 257 14.67 8.17 17.05
N LYS A 258 14.96 9.06 18.00
CA LYS A 258 16.19 9.83 17.96
C LYS A 258 17.36 8.99 18.42
N LYS A 259 18.40 8.89 17.60
CA LYS A 259 19.63 8.22 17.97
C LYS A 259 20.41 9.15 18.89
N ARG A 260 20.39 8.85 20.19
CA ARG A 260 21.31 9.49 21.12
C ARG A 260 22.68 8.89 20.85
N HIS A 261 23.62 9.69 20.35
CA HIS A 261 25.01 9.27 20.30
C HIS A 261 25.47 9.03 21.74
N LEU A 262 25.45 7.77 22.17
CA LEU A 262 26.21 7.35 23.34
C LEU A 262 27.67 7.58 22.97
N THR A 263 28.32 8.46 23.72
CA THR A 263 29.76 8.71 23.73
C THR A 263 30.52 7.47 24.22
N ALA A 264 30.32 6.32 23.57
CA ALA A 264 30.85 5.03 23.94
C ALA A 264 31.36 4.33 22.67
N GLY A 265 32.49 4.80 22.13
CA GLY A 265 33.24 4.00 21.16
C GLY A 265 34.04 4.71 20.07
N PHE A 266 33.94 6.04 19.89
CA PHE A 266 34.77 6.74 18.89
C PHE A 266 35.97 7.46 19.55
N PRO A 267 37.17 7.41 18.92
CA PRO A 267 38.37 8.01 19.49
C PRO A 267 38.24 9.55 19.55
N LEU A 268 38.66 10.07 20.70
CA LEU A 268 38.60 11.47 21.17
C LEU A 268 39.42 12.42 20.29
N LEU A 269 38.91 12.79 19.12
CA LEU A 269 39.34 13.97 18.36
C LEU A 269 38.11 14.73 17.85
N ILE A 270 37.12 14.94 18.71
CA ILE A 270 36.03 15.87 18.42
C ILE A 270 36.53 17.25 18.84
N HIS A 271 36.82 18.12 17.87
CA HIS A 271 37.11 19.51 18.16
C HIS A 271 35.89 20.16 18.83
N ARG A 272 36.11 21.06 19.80
CA ARG A 272 35.04 21.70 20.60
C ARG A 272 33.97 22.44 19.79
N ASP A 273 34.23 22.66 18.50
CA ASP A 273 33.37 23.32 17.52
C ASP A 273 32.75 22.35 16.50
N GLU A 274 32.93 21.03 16.65
CA GLU A 274 32.29 20.04 15.76
C GLU A 274 30.80 19.91 16.07
N GLU A 275 30.02 20.29 15.07
CA GLU A 275 28.57 20.35 15.04
C GLU A 275 27.89 19.03 15.44
N VAL A 276 26.89 19.12 16.33
CA VAL A 276 26.15 17.96 16.83
C VAL A 276 25.21 17.43 15.74
N LEU A 277 25.68 16.45 14.98
CA LEU A 277 24.87 15.73 13.99
C LEU A 277 23.61 15.17 14.66
N THR A 278 22.42 15.55 14.19
CA THR A 278 21.18 14.98 14.70
C THR A 278 20.82 13.77 13.86
N SER A 279 20.92 12.59 14.45
CA SER A 279 20.58 11.33 13.79
C SER A 279 19.24 10.79 14.30
N TYR A 280 18.38 10.40 13.36
CA TYR A 280 17.09 9.75 13.61
C TYR A 280 17.10 8.35 12.97
N GLU A 281 16.47 7.40 13.63
CA GLU A 281 16.14 6.08 13.10
C GLU A 281 14.65 6.09 12.76
N VAL A 282 14.33 5.79 11.50
CA VAL A 282 12.97 5.78 10.96
C VAL A 282 12.61 4.33 10.62
N ASP A 283 11.72 3.76 11.42
CA ASP A 283 11.21 2.40 11.24
C ASP A 283 9.94 2.42 10.39
N ILE A 284 9.94 1.72 9.26
CA ILE A 284 8.80 1.64 8.36
C ILE A 284 7.87 0.50 8.81
N GLU A 285 6.77 0.84 9.48
CA GLU A 285 5.82 -0.12 10.03
C GLU A 285 4.89 -0.71 8.98
N GLU A 286 4.30 0.18 8.16
CA GLU A 286 3.32 -0.19 7.14
C GLU A 286 3.50 0.65 5.88
N LEU A 287 3.27 0.02 4.74
CA LEU A 287 3.14 0.63 3.43
C LEU A 287 1.65 0.65 3.06
N HIS A 288 1.12 1.83 2.79
CA HIS A 288 -0.26 2.04 2.38
C HIS A 288 -0.27 2.36 0.89
N VAL A 289 -0.95 1.54 0.10
CA VAL A 289 -1.10 1.77 -1.35
C VAL A 289 -2.57 1.84 -1.70
N ARG A 290 -2.97 2.90 -2.39
CA ARG A 290 -4.33 3.06 -2.87
C ARG A 290 -4.74 1.84 -3.71
N THR A 291 -5.83 1.17 -3.33
CA THR A 291 -6.18 -0.13 -3.90
C THR A 291 -6.48 -0.04 -5.41
N THR A 292 -7.04 1.09 -5.85
CA THR A 292 -7.26 1.35 -7.28
C THR A 292 -5.95 1.48 -8.07
N ARG A 293 -4.91 2.05 -7.46
CA ARG A 293 -3.57 2.15 -8.07
C ARG A 293 -2.93 0.78 -8.23
N LEU A 294 -3.07 -0.11 -7.23
CA LEU A 294 -2.63 -1.50 -7.33
C LEU A 294 -3.33 -2.22 -8.48
N LEU A 295 -4.67 -2.14 -8.54
CA LEU A 295 -5.45 -2.79 -9.60
C LEU A 295 -5.02 -2.32 -10.99
N LEU A 296 -4.89 -1.01 -11.19
CA LEU A 296 -4.44 -0.44 -12.47
C LEU A 296 -3.04 -0.92 -12.87
N THR A 297 -2.12 -1.01 -11.91
CA THR A 297 -0.75 -1.46 -12.16
C THR A 297 -0.70 -2.97 -12.46
N MET A 298 -1.54 -3.77 -11.79
CA MET A 298 -1.70 -5.20 -12.07
C MET A 298 -2.30 -5.45 -13.45
N GLU A 299 -3.34 -4.71 -13.85
CA GLU A 299 -3.90 -4.78 -15.21
C GLU A 299 -2.85 -4.46 -16.28
N LYS A 300 -2.03 -3.43 -16.03
CA LYS A 300 -0.93 -3.06 -16.92
C LYS A 300 0.07 -4.21 -17.06
N SER A 301 0.50 -4.81 -15.95
CA SER A 301 1.42 -5.96 -15.94
C SER A 301 0.87 -7.16 -16.71
N GLN A 302 -0.41 -7.51 -16.50
CA GLN A 302 -1.07 -8.59 -17.23
C GLN A 302 -1.10 -8.34 -18.74
N LYS A 303 -1.41 -7.10 -19.16
CA LYS A 303 -1.41 -6.73 -20.58
C LYS A 303 -0.01 -6.84 -21.20
N GLU A 304 1.02 -6.41 -20.48
CA GLU A 304 2.41 -6.52 -20.94
C GLU A 304 2.83 -7.99 -21.08
N GLN A 305 2.49 -8.85 -20.10
CA GLN A 305 2.78 -10.29 -20.17
C GLN A 305 2.09 -10.98 -21.35
N GLN A 306 0.83 -10.64 -21.64
CA GLN A 306 0.12 -11.16 -22.81
C GLN A 306 0.83 -10.78 -24.12
N ASN A 307 1.27 -9.52 -24.23
CA ASN A 307 2.03 -9.07 -25.40
C ASN A 307 3.37 -9.81 -25.55
N TYR A 308 4.10 -10.02 -24.45
CA TYR A 308 5.35 -10.78 -24.48
C TYR A 308 5.17 -12.23 -24.89
N SER A 309 4.08 -12.89 -24.45
CA SER A 309 3.78 -14.26 -24.87
C SER A 309 3.48 -14.39 -26.37
N GLN A 310 3.16 -13.28 -27.04
CA GLN A 310 2.95 -13.22 -28.49
C GLN A 310 4.23 -12.88 -29.27
N ALA A 311 5.34 -12.57 -28.59
CA ALA A 311 6.61 -12.24 -29.23
C ALA A 311 7.43 -13.51 -29.51
N VAL A 312 7.77 -13.73 -30.79
CA VAL A 312 8.68 -14.81 -31.20
C VAL A 312 10.11 -14.38 -30.92
N ILE A 313 10.77 -15.01 -29.94
CA ILE A 313 12.18 -14.79 -29.62
C ILE A 313 13.02 -15.65 -30.57
N PHE A 314 13.67 -15.03 -31.55
CA PHE A 314 14.67 -15.70 -32.38
C PHE A 314 15.98 -15.76 -31.59
N THR A 315 16.28 -16.91 -30.99
CA THR A 315 17.64 -17.19 -30.52
C THR A 315 18.51 -17.52 -31.74
N ARG A 316 19.50 -16.67 -32.03
CA ARG A 316 20.52 -16.96 -33.03
C ARG A 316 21.37 -18.11 -32.48
N GLY A 317 21.25 -19.29 -33.08
CA GLY A 317 22.14 -20.42 -32.80
C GLY A 317 23.59 -20.00 -33.08
N ILE A 318 24.46 -20.26 -32.10
CA ILE A 318 25.93 -20.18 -32.23
C ILE A 318 26.39 -21.34 -33.09
#